data_AF-A0A9P5PIJ8-F1
#
_entry.id   AF-A0A9P5PIJ8-F1
#
_cell.length_a   1.000
_cell.length_b   1.000
_cell.length_c   1.000
_cell.angle_alpha   90.00
_cell.angle_beta   90.00
_cell.angle_gamma   90.00
#
_symmetry.space_group_name_H-M   'P 1'
#
loop_
_entity.id
_entity.type
_entity.pdbx_description
1 polymer ?
#
loop_
_entity_poly.entity_id
_entity_poly.type
_entity_poly.pdbx_seq_one_letter_code
_entity_poly.pdbx_strand_id
1 'polypeptide(L)'
;MYGQHLNYEEAKAFAGPTPDTVRAVTSWLNENGIQNIATTGAFSEWLGFSVPVFTANSLFNANYQQFNEIGGPTKLTRTLTYSIPADLQPHINILHPSTDSIRVSKSPKFHTAPIPSTSVGEGRVRPETLWCLQNKCGIPTAGAN
;
A
#
# COMPACT_ATOMS: atom_id res chain seq x y z
N MET A 1 -9.66 30.98 5.92
CA MET A 1 -10.86 30.18 5.59
C MET A 1 -10.51 28.72 5.81
N TYR A 2 -11.42 27.90 6.33
CA TYR A 2 -11.22 26.49 6.67
C TYR A 2 -12.15 25.63 5.81
N GLY A 3 -11.76 24.40 5.47
CA GLY A 3 -12.56 23.48 4.64
C GLY A 3 -12.42 23.66 3.11
N GLN A 4 -11.38 24.36 2.64
CA GLN A 4 -11.09 24.51 1.22
C GLN A 4 -10.22 23.34 0.73
N HIS A 5 -10.82 22.17 0.61
CA HIS A 5 -10.14 20.98 0.10
C HIS A 5 -10.08 21.00 -1.43
N LEU A 6 -8.99 20.48 -1.99
CA LEU A 6 -8.87 20.25 -3.44
C LEU A 6 -9.87 19.17 -3.86
N ASN A 7 -10.47 19.34 -5.03
CA ASN A 7 -11.17 18.24 -5.68
C ASN A 7 -10.15 17.21 -6.21
N TYR A 8 -10.64 16.06 -6.68
CA TYR A 8 -9.78 14.97 -7.12
C TYR A 8 -8.82 15.37 -8.26
N GLU A 9 -9.30 16.10 -9.28
CA GLU A 9 -8.46 16.51 -10.42
C GLU A 9 -7.42 17.56 -10.01
N GLU A 10 -7.79 18.49 -9.14
CA GLU A 10 -6.85 19.47 -8.57
C GLU A 10 -5.77 18.78 -7.73
N ALA A 11 -6.16 17.82 -6.90
CA ALA A 11 -5.22 17.02 -6.09
C ALA A 11 -4.29 16.19 -6.98
N LYS A 12 -4.81 15.58 -8.03
CA LYS A 12 -4.03 14.83 -9.02
C LYS A 12 -3.03 15.72 -9.75
N ALA A 13 -3.46 16.89 -10.22
CA ALA A 13 -2.57 17.84 -10.88
C ALA A 13 -1.50 18.40 -9.93
N PHE A 14 -1.81 18.53 -8.64
CA PHE A 14 -0.89 19.02 -7.63
C PHE A 14 0.13 17.97 -7.16
N ALA A 15 -0.30 16.72 -6.96
CA ALA A 15 0.52 15.67 -6.37
C ALA A 15 1.13 14.69 -7.39
N GLY A 16 0.64 14.66 -8.63
CA GLY A 16 1.13 13.78 -9.68
C GLY A 16 2.54 14.15 -10.16
N PRO A 17 3.29 13.19 -10.73
CA PRO A 17 4.61 13.44 -11.27
C PRO A 17 4.55 14.35 -12.50
N THR A 18 5.60 15.15 -12.71
CA THR A 18 5.72 15.97 -13.92
C THR A 18 5.95 15.09 -15.16
N PRO A 19 5.61 15.56 -16.37
CA PRO A 19 5.90 14.84 -17.61
C PRO A 19 7.38 14.49 -17.78
N ASP A 20 8.28 15.37 -17.31
CA ASP A 20 9.72 15.16 -17.35
C ASP A 20 10.17 14.01 -16.46
N THR A 21 9.61 13.91 -15.24
CA THR A 21 9.87 12.80 -14.32
C THR A 21 9.47 11.46 -14.94
N VAL A 22 8.26 11.38 -15.51
CA VAL A 22 7.79 10.16 -16.17
C VAL A 22 8.69 9.80 -17.34
N ARG A 23 9.03 10.76 -18.20
CA ARG A 23 9.89 10.55 -19.37
C ARG A 23 11.30 10.09 -18.99
N ALA A 24 11.91 10.67 -17.96
CA ALA A 24 13.25 10.31 -17.51
C ALA A 24 13.31 8.83 -17.07
N VAL A 25 12.37 8.42 -16.21
CA VAL A 25 12.33 7.03 -15.70
C VAL A 25 11.95 6.04 -16.81
N THR A 26 10.94 6.36 -17.63
CA THR A 26 10.53 5.49 -18.74
C THR A 26 11.64 5.31 -19.78
N SER A 27 12.39 6.36 -20.09
CA SER A 27 13.52 6.27 -21.05
C SER A 27 14.61 5.35 -20.52
N TRP A 28 15.01 5.53 -19.26
CA TRP A 28 15.99 4.67 -18.61
C TRP A 28 15.55 3.20 -18.57
N LEU A 29 14.28 2.92 -18.26
CA LEU A 29 13.75 1.56 -18.28
C LEU A 29 13.78 0.96 -19.71
N ASN A 30 13.41 1.74 -20.72
CA ASN A 30 13.46 1.32 -22.12
C ASN A 30 14.88 1.02 -22.60
N GLU A 31 15.87 1.83 -22.21
CA GLU A 31 17.30 1.62 -22.52
C GLU A 31 17.82 0.30 -21.93
N ASN A 32 17.23 -0.15 -20.82
CA ASN A 32 17.52 -1.44 -20.19
C ASN A 32 16.62 -2.59 -20.70
N GLY A 33 15.89 -2.38 -21.80
CA GLY A 33 15.08 -3.40 -22.46
C GLY A 33 13.70 -3.65 -21.84
N ILE A 34 13.21 -2.76 -20.98
CA ILE A 34 11.91 -2.89 -20.32
C ILE A 34 10.90 -2.02 -21.05
N GLN A 35 10.05 -2.65 -21.88
CA GLN A 35 9.11 -1.93 -22.75
C GLN A 35 7.65 -1.98 -22.25
N ASN A 36 7.27 -3.01 -21.50
CA ASN A 36 5.91 -3.19 -20.98
C ASN A 36 5.76 -2.45 -19.65
N ILE A 37 5.69 -1.12 -19.71
CA ILE A 37 5.54 -0.24 -18.55
C ILE A 37 4.11 0.29 -18.51
N ALA A 38 3.43 0.09 -17.38
CA ALA A 38 2.08 0.58 -17.14
C ALA A 38 2.09 1.69 -16.10
N THR A 39 1.44 2.82 -16.40
CA THR A 39 1.20 3.86 -15.41
C THR A 39 -0.04 3.49 -14.58
N THR A 40 0.12 3.51 -13.26
CA THR A 40 -0.91 3.08 -12.28
C THR A 40 -0.95 4.05 -11.10
N GLY A 41 -1.89 3.83 -10.17
CA GLY A 41 -2.07 4.70 -9.00
C GLY A 41 -3.22 5.70 -9.16
N ALA A 42 -3.62 6.29 -8.03
CA ALA A 42 -4.73 7.24 -8.01
C ALA A 42 -4.37 8.54 -8.75
N PHE A 43 -3.10 8.92 -8.77
CA PHE A 43 -2.58 10.11 -9.42
C PHE A 43 -1.65 9.81 -10.59
N SER A 44 -1.66 8.56 -11.09
CA SER A 44 -0.75 8.11 -12.16
C SER A 44 0.72 8.20 -11.76
N GLU A 45 1.00 7.98 -10.48
CA GLU A 45 2.29 8.15 -9.83
C GLU A 45 3.18 6.90 -9.84
N TRP A 46 2.62 5.73 -10.15
CA TRP A 46 3.35 4.46 -10.17
C TRP A 46 3.66 4.00 -11.60
N LEU A 47 4.90 3.59 -11.83
CA LEU A 47 5.29 2.86 -13.05
C LEU A 47 5.47 1.37 -12.71
N GLY A 48 4.52 0.56 -13.17
CA GLY A 48 4.52 -0.88 -12.99
C GLY A 48 5.11 -1.62 -14.19
N PHE A 49 5.97 -2.60 -13.95
CA PHE A 49 6.54 -3.47 -14.97
C PHE A 49 6.92 -4.83 -14.34
N SER A 50 7.26 -5.82 -15.17
CA SER A 50 7.68 -7.15 -14.72
C SER A 50 8.95 -7.59 -15.43
N VAL A 51 9.92 -8.04 -14.64
CA VAL A 51 11.22 -8.51 -15.12
C VAL A 51 11.67 -9.74 -14.33
N PRO A 52 12.53 -10.60 -14.92
CA PRO A 52 13.22 -11.64 -14.17
C PRO A 52 14.08 -11.06 -13.04
N VAL A 53 14.27 -11.86 -11.99
CA VAL A 53 15.07 -11.48 -10.81
C VAL A 53 16.51 -11.09 -11.18
N PHE A 54 17.13 -11.79 -12.13
CA PHE A 54 18.49 -11.46 -12.58
C PHE A 54 18.57 -10.06 -13.21
N THR A 55 17.54 -9.67 -13.97
CA THR A 55 17.44 -8.34 -14.59
C THR A 55 17.24 -7.28 -13.51
N ALA A 56 16.34 -7.52 -12.54
CA ALA A 56 16.12 -6.59 -11.43
C ALA A 56 17.40 -6.36 -10.60
N ASN A 57 18.16 -7.43 -10.31
CA ASN A 57 19.43 -7.33 -9.59
C ASN A 57 20.45 -6.48 -10.35
N SER A 58 20.55 -6.67 -11.67
CA SER A 58 21.46 -5.88 -12.52
C SER A 58 21.03 -4.42 -12.63
N LEU A 59 19.73 -4.16 -12.81
CA LEU A 59 19.19 -2.82 -13.01
C LEU A 59 19.31 -1.94 -11.76
N PHE A 60 19.03 -2.54 -10.60
CA PHE A 60 18.94 -1.82 -9.33
C PHE A 60 20.15 -2.05 -8.42
N ASN A 61 21.23 -2.67 -8.93
CA ASN A 61 22.38 -3.10 -8.12
C ASN A 61 21.94 -3.73 -6.78
N ALA A 62 21.04 -4.71 -6.89
CA ALA A 62 20.29 -5.26 -5.78
C ALA A 62 20.51 -6.78 -5.67
N ASN A 63 20.10 -7.35 -4.54
CA ASN A 63 20.08 -8.79 -4.33
C ASN A 63 18.69 -9.24 -3.90
N TYR A 64 17.85 -9.55 -4.89
CA TYR A 64 16.51 -10.06 -4.68
C TYR A 64 16.56 -11.54 -4.28
N GLN A 65 15.91 -11.84 -3.17
CA GLN A 65 15.83 -13.17 -2.56
C GLN A 65 14.41 -13.45 -2.09
N GLN A 66 14.11 -14.72 -1.83
CA GLN A 66 12.84 -15.13 -1.26
C GLN A 66 12.90 -15.06 0.26
N PHE A 67 12.10 -14.19 0.85
CA PHE A 67 11.94 -14.04 2.29
C PHE A 67 10.70 -14.80 2.76
N ASN A 68 10.85 -15.55 3.85
CA ASN A 68 9.73 -16.17 4.54
C ASN A 68 9.31 -15.26 5.70
N GLU A 69 8.04 -14.88 5.73
CA GLU A 69 7.50 -14.10 6.83
C GLU A 69 7.31 -14.99 8.08
N ILE A 70 7.80 -14.55 9.23
CA ILE A 70 7.59 -15.26 10.49
C ILE A 70 6.09 -15.18 10.85
N GLY A 71 5.42 -16.34 10.90
CA GLY A 71 3.99 -16.44 11.20
C GLY A 71 3.04 -16.08 10.05
N GLY A 72 3.59 -15.76 8.87
CA GLY A 72 2.82 -15.46 7.66
C GLY A 72 2.80 -16.64 6.68
N PRO A 73 1.73 -16.84 5.91
CA PRO A 73 1.67 -17.89 4.88
C PRO A 73 2.45 -17.51 3.60
N THR A 74 3.04 -16.32 3.54
CA THR A 74 3.48 -15.69 2.29
C THR A 74 5.00 -15.70 2.14
N LYS A 75 5.46 -16.20 0.99
CA LYS A 75 6.84 -16.01 0.52
C LYS A 75 6.92 -14.73 -0.32
N LEU A 76 7.89 -13.89 -0.03
CA LEU A 76 8.00 -12.55 -0.63
C LEU A 76 9.36 -12.42 -1.32
N THR A 77 9.36 -12.08 -2.60
CA THR A 77 10.59 -11.78 -3.35
C THR A 77 10.96 -10.32 -3.11
N ARG A 78 12.07 -10.07 -2.39
CA ARG A 78 12.48 -8.74 -1.93
C ARG A 78 14.00 -8.61 -1.88
N THR A 79 14.49 -7.40 -1.63
CA THR A 79 15.91 -7.12 -1.40
C THR A 79 16.10 -6.24 -0.17
N LEU A 80 17.28 -6.28 0.45
CA LEU A 80 17.59 -5.46 1.63
C LEU A 80 18.15 -4.08 1.27
N THR A 81 18.72 -3.95 0.07
CA THR A 81 19.33 -2.72 -0.43
C THR A 81 19.21 -2.68 -1.95
N TYR A 82 19.12 -1.48 -2.49
CA TYR A 82 19.19 -1.24 -3.93
C TYR A 82 19.86 0.10 -4.19
N SER A 83 20.15 0.39 -5.45
CA SER A 83 20.66 1.67 -5.92
C SER A 83 20.03 2.00 -7.26
N ILE A 84 19.95 3.30 -7.55
CA ILE A 84 19.50 3.85 -8.83
C ILE A 84 20.54 4.85 -9.34
N PRO A 85 20.59 5.12 -10.65
CA PRO A 85 21.38 6.21 -11.20
C PRO A 85 21.14 7.52 -10.45
N ALA A 86 22.20 8.30 -10.20
CA ALA A 86 22.13 9.55 -9.44
C ALA A 86 21.11 10.52 -10.06
N ASP A 87 21.08 10.57 -11.39
CA ASP A 87 20.23 11.42 -12.21
C ASP A 87 18.73 11.09 -12.04
N LEU A 88 18.40 9.89 -11.57
CA LEU A 88 17.02 9.44 -11.31
C LEU A 88 16.58 9.59 -9.86
N GLN A 89 17.49 9.91 -8.93
CA GLN A 89 17.12 10.19 -7.53
C GLN A 89 16.04 11.26 -7.36
N PRO A 90 16.02 12.39 -8.11
CA PRO A 90 14.93 13.36 -7.97
C PRO A 90 13.59 12.88 -8.55
N HIS A 91 13.59 11.77 -9.30
CA HIS A 91 12.44 11.26 -10.03
C HIS A 91 11.80 10.01 -9.39
N ILE A 92 12.52 9.31 -8.52
CA ILE A 92 12.08 8.05 -7.91
C ILE A 92 12.16 8.17 -6.39
N ASN A 93 11.01 8.14 -5.72
CA ASN A 93 10.97 8.14 -4.25
C ASN A 93 11.07 6.73 -3.67
N ILE A 94 10.39 5.75 -4.27
CA ILE A 94 10.26 4.40 -3.74
C ILE A 94 10.32 3.40 -4.89
N LEU A 95 11.04 2.30 -4.68
CA LEU A 95 11.00 1.11 -5.52
C LEU A 95 10.18 0.03 -4.81
N HIS A 96 9.09 -0.43 -5.41
CA HIS A 96 8.24 -1.47 -4.82
C HIS A 96 8.04 -2.65 -5.78
N PRO A 97 8.13 -3.91 -5.33
CA PRO A 97 8.56 -4.34 -4.00
C PRO A 97 10.10 -4.32 -3.86
N SER A 98 10.64 -3.70 -2.81
CA SER A 98 12.07 -3.78 -2.49
C SER A 98 12.32 -3.99 -0.98
N THR A 99 12.74 -2.95 -0.28
CA THR A 99 13.05 -2.93 1.15
C THR A 99 11.80 -2.75 2.01
N ASP A 100 10.71 -2.25 1.43
CA ASP A 100 9.46 -2.03 2.14
C ASP A 100 8.75 -3.36 2.49
N SER A 101 8.33 -3.45 3.76
CA SER A 101 7.58 -4.57 4.31
C SER A 101 6.11 -4.20 4.56
N ILE A 102 5.43 -3.73 3.51
CA ILE A 102 3.99 -3.47 3.58
C ILE A 102 3.26 -4.81 3.76
N ARG A 103 2.46 -4.90 4.84
CA ARG A 103 1.56 -6.03 5.10
C ARG A 103 0.15 -5.64 4.65
N VAL A 104 -0.37 -6.34 3.65
CA VAL A 104 -1.83 -6.40 3.47
C VAL A 104 -2.31 -7.48 4.42
N SER A 105 -2.65 -7.09 5.66
CA SER A 105 -3.26 -8.04 6.59
C SER A 105 -4.59 -8.50 5.98
N LYS A 106 -4.80 -9.82 5.92
CA LYS A 106 -6.16 -10.33 5.76
C LYS A 106 -6.94 -9.81 6.97
N SER A 107 -8.13 -9.26 6.73
CA SER A 107 -8.99 -8.71 7.77
C SER A 107 -9.01 -9.63 8.99
N PRO A 108 -9.02 -9.07 10.22
CA PRO A 108 -8.99 -9.87 11.43
C PRO A 108 -10.09 -10.92 11.36
N LYS A 109 -9.72 -12.19 11.55
CA LYS A 109 -10.69 -13.26 11.65
C LYS A 109 -11.44 -13.05 12.96
N PHE A 110 -12.64 -12.49 12.88
CA PHE A 110 -13.53 -12.41 14.03
C PHE A 110 -13.96 -13.82 14.40
N HIS A 111 -13.52 -14.30 15.56
CA HIS A 111 -14.07 -15.51 16.14
C HIS A 111 -15.37 -15.16 16.84
N THR A 112 -16.50 -15.61 16.30
CA THR A 112 -17.77 -15.56 17.01
C THR A 112 -17.67 -16.54 18.18
N ALA A 113 -17.53 -16.04 19.41
CA ALA A 113 -17.67 -16.89 20.58
C ALA A 113 -19.14 -17.39 20.62
N PRO A 114 -19.39 -18.70 20.80
CA PRO A 114 -20.74 -19.18 21.09
C PRO A 114 -21.23 -18.44 22.33
N ILE A 115 -22.39 -17.80 22.26
CA ILE A 115 -22.99 -17.13 23.41
C ILE A 115 -23.43 -18.24 24.37
N PRO A 116 -22.82 -18.39 25.57
CA PRO A 116 -23.29 -19.38 26.52
C PRO A 116 -24.59 -18.87 27.12
N SER A 117 -25.66 -19.62 26.91
CA SER A 117 -27.00 -19.39 27.45
C SER A 117 -27.03 -19.76 28.94
N THR A 118 -26.41 -18.97 29.81
CA THR A 118 -26.75 -18.96 31.25
C THR A 118 -26.20 -17.74 31.99
N SER A 119 -26.96 -17.39 33.01
CA SER A 119 -27.07 -16.16 33.79
C SER A 119 -25.91 -15.82 34.73
N VAL A 120 -25.79 -14.51 35.01
CA VAL A 120 -25.33 -13.85 36.25
C VAL A 120 -23.87 -14.08 36.68
N GLY A 121 -23.11 -12.97 36.71
CA GLY A 121 -21.77 -12.86 37.30
C GLY A 121 -21.05 -11.63 36.74
N GLU A 122 -20.69 -10.69 37.61
CA GLU A 122 -19.91 -9.49 37.31
C GLU A 122 -18.70 -9.77 36.40
N GLY A 123 -18.47 -8.86 35.43
CA GLY A 123 -17.19 -8.78 34.72
C GLY A 123 -17.10 -9.46 33.35
N ARG A 124 -18.21 -9.70 32.65
CA ARG A 124 -18.16 -10.23 31.27
C ARG A 124 -18.02 -9.09 30.26
N VAL A 125 -16.88 -8.98 29.59
CA VAL A 125 -16.73 -8.17 28.36
C VAL A 125 -17.69 -8.72 27.31
N ARG A 126 -18.83 -8.05 27.12
CA ARG A 126 -19.78 -8.40 26.06
C ARG A 126 -19.19 -7.91 24.73
N PRO A 127 -19.31 -8.68 23.63
CA PRO A 127 -19.01 -8.13 22.32
C PRO A 127 -19.88 -6.89 22.13
N GLU A 128 -19.23 -5.74 21.94
CA GLU A 128 -19.94 -4.47 21.80
C GLU A 128 -20.73 -4.52 20.49
N THR A 129 -22.05 -4.58 20.61
CA THR A 129 -22.93 -4.51 19.44
C THR A 129 -22.80 -3.12 18.81
N LEU A 130 -23.08 -3.02 17.50
CA LEU A 130 -23.05 -1.74 16.78
C LEU A 130 -23.87 -0.65 17.50
N TRP A 131 -24.99 -1.03 18.13
CA TRP A 131 -25.83 -0.13 18.92
C TRP A 131 -25.14 0.39 20.19
N CYS A 132 -24.38 -0.45 20.89
CA CYS A 132 -23.60 0.00 22.05
C CYS A 132 -22.57 1.05 21.66
N LEU A 133 -21.92 0.89 20.50
CA LEU A 133 -20.98 1.88 19.96
C LEU A 133 -21.71 3.15 19.53
N GLN A 134 -22.88 3.03 18.88
CA GLN A 134 -23.69 4.19 18.52
C GLN A 134 -24.05 5.05 19.74
N ASN A 135 -24.47 4.43 20.84
CA ASN A 135 -24.84 5.16 22.06
C ASN A 135 -23.63 5.71 22.82
N LYS A 136 -22.53 4.94 22.93
CA LYS A 136 -21.32 5.39 23.63
C LYS A 136 -20.61 6.52 22.90
N CYS A 137 -20.58 6.45 21.57
CA CYS A 137 -19.86 7.40 20.73
C CYS A 137 -20.76 8.48 20.12
N GLY A 138 -22.06 8.47 20.43
CA GLY A 138 -23.02 9.45 19.89
C GLY A 138 -23.15 9.42 18.37
N ILE A 139 -23.00 8.25 17.75
CA ILE A 139 -23.04 8.12 16.29
C ILE A 139 -24.51 8.25 15.84
N PRO A 140 -24.83 9.18 14.92
CA PRO A 140 -26.19 9.34 14.41
C PRO A 140 -26.73 8.05 13.80
N THR A 141 -27.99 7.70 14.12
CA THR A 141 -28.67 6.50 13.61
C THR A 141 -29.38 6.71 12.27
N ALA A 142 -29.45 7.95 11.78
CA ALA A 142 -30.03 8.28 10.48
C ALA A 142 -28.96 8.28 9.38
N GLY A 143 -29.30 7.76 8.20
CA GLY A 143 -28.45 7.85 7.01
C GLY A 143 -28.22 9.31 6.61
N ALA A 144 -27.01 9.64 6.17
CA ALA A 144 -26.71 10.94 5.59
C ALA A 144 -27.49 11.10 4.27
N ASN A 145 -28.37 12.11 4.22
CA ASN A 145 -29.05 12.53 2.99
C ASN A 145 -28.15 13.43 2.15
#